data_AF-A0A023BQ87-F1
#
_entry.id   AF-A0A023BQ87-F1
#
_cell.length_a   1.000
_cell.length_b   1.000
_cell.length_c   1.000
_cell.angle_alpha   90.00
_cell.angle_beta   90.00
_cell.angle_gamma   90.00
#
_symmetry.space_group_name_H-M   'P 1'
#
loop_
_entity.id
_entity.type
_entity.pdbx_description
1 polymer ?
#
loop_
_entity_poly.entity_id
_entity_poly.type
_entity_poly.pdbx_seq_one_letter_code
_entity_poly.pdbx_strand_id
1 'polypeptide(L)'
;MKKVILNLSLVIAILAVSCKNETKSDTSVSKDEVEKVEEKTEENTSSKSANGVPNFSDDKVQEYVNSYEAYIEEYKKVVESKDMTAFASLGEKGQKLGQQAQEVMGNLSGEDVKKLNDYMQKKSEQLQELSKKLMQ
;
A
#
# COMPACT_ATOMS: atom_id res chain seq x y z
N MET A 1 4.73 0.06 34.52
CA MET A 1 5.88 0.97 34.43
C MET A 1 7.18 0.17 34.45
N LYS A 2 7.89 0.04 33.32
CA LYS A 2 9.38 0.05 33.21
C LYS A 2 9.72 0.42 31.76
N LYS A 3 10.46 1.52 31.62
CA LYS A 3 10.85 2.17 30.35
C LYS A 3 12.02 1.40 29.76
N VAL A 4 12.02 1.15 28.45
CA VAL A 4 13.23 0.76 27.72
C VAL A 4 13.43 1.77 26.61
N ILE A 5 14.59 2.42 26.68
CA ILE A 5 14.93 3.67 26.02
C ILE A 5 15.45 3.36 24.62
N LEU A 6 14.85 4.07 23.66
CA LEU A 6 15.18 4.20 22.26
C LEU A 6 16.58 4.83 22.10
N ASN A 7 17.56 4.07 21.59
CA ASN A 7 18.86 4.61 21.18
C ASN A 7 18.88 4.78 19.66
N LEU A 8 18.54 5.99 19.23
CA LEU A 8 18.71 6.53 17.89
C LEU A 8 20.17 6.99 17.76
N SER A 9 20.95 6.38 16.87
CA SER A 9 22.25 6.91 16.45
C SER A 9 22.25 7.06 14.94
N LEU A 10 21.96 8.30 14.53
CA LEU A 10 22.08 8.84 13.20
C LEU A 10 23.54 9.24 12.97
N VAL A 11 24.25 8.53 12.08
CA VAL A 11 25.56 8.96 11.57
C VAL A 11 25.40 9.29 10.09
N ILE A 12 25.23 10.57 9.80
CA ILE A 12 25.26 11.11 8.44
C ILE A 12 26.73 11.45 8.14
N ALA A 13 27.39 10.64 7.32
CA ALA A 13 28.68 10.97 6.75
C ALA A 13 28.45 11.76 5.44
N ILE A 14 28.63 13.07 5.53
CA ILE A 14 28.73 13.98 4.38
C ILE A 14 30.16 13.83 3.83
N LEU A 15 30.32 13.31 2.61
CA LEU A 15 31.54 13.51 1.84
C LEU A 15 31.20 14.30 0.58
N ALA A 16 31.49 15.60 0.66
CA ALA A 16 31.51 16.52 -0.46
C ALA A 16 32.96 16.68 -0.96
N VAL A 17 33.09 16.59 -2.29
CA VAL A 17 34.05 17.29 -3.16
C VAL A 17 35.52 16.81 -3.22
N SER A 18 35.93 16.38 -4.41
CA SER A 18 37.04 17.04 -5.12
C SER A 18 37.02 16.76 -6.63
N CYS A 19 36.87 17.82 -7.43
CA CYS A 19 37.09 17.84 -8.87
C CYS A 19 38.58 17.75 -9.20
N LYS A 20 38.99 16.82 -10.07
CA LYS A 20 40.10 17.02 -11.03
C LYS A 20 40.16 15.88 -12.06
N ASN A 21 39.66 16.11 -13.27
CA ASN A 21 40.47 16.08 -14.50
C ASN A 21 39.58 16.13 -15.75
N GLU A 22 40.13 16.83 -16.72
CA GLU A 22 39.49 17.36 -17.91
C GLU A 22 39.68 16.35 -19.06
N THR A 23 38.62 16.03 -19.80
CA THR A 23 38.68 15.71 -21.24
C THR A 23 37.30 15.89 -21.83
N LYS A 24 37.25 16.75 -22.85
CA LYS A 24 36.07 17.08 -23.67
C LYS A 24 35.75 15.91 -24.60
N SER A 25 34.48 15.54 -24.71
CA SER A 25 33.88 15.30 -26.02
C SER A 25 32.40 15.63 -25.97
N ASP A 26 32.06 16.60 -26.80
CA ASP A 26 30.74 17.01 -27.24
C ASP A 26 30.02 15.82 -27.91
N THR A 27 28.71 15.65 -27.68
CA THR A 27 27.66 15.50 -28.72
C THR A 27 26.36 14.89 -28.19
N SER A 28 25.28 15.49 -28.69
CA SER A 28 23.88 15.06 -28.82
C SER A 28 22.97 15.08 -27.59
N VAL A 29 22.17 16.15 -27.59
CA VAL A 29 20.76 16.19 -27.17
C VAL A 29 19.96 15.06 -27.84
N SER A 30 19.24 14.28 -27.05
CA SER A 30 17.96 13.62 -27.39
C SER A 30 17.32 13.31 -26.02
N LYS A 31 16.29 14.00 -25.53
CA LYS A 31 14.88 14.03 -25.94
C LYS A 31 14.28 12.64 -26.15
N ASP A 32 13.20 12.41 -25.39
CA ASP A 32 12.40 11.18 -25.24
C ASP A 32 13.13 10.11 -24.41
N GLU A 33 12.62 9.59 -23.30
CA GLU A 33 11.26 9.12 -23.05
C GLU A 33 11.04 9.12 -21.52
N VAL A 34 10.18 10.01 -21.03
CA VAL A 34 9.53 9.84 -19.72
C VAL A 34 8.51 8.75 -19.96
N GLU A 35 8.88 7.51 -19.66
CA GLU A 35 7.96 6.38 -19.64
C GLU A 35 7.00 6.62 -18.46
N LYS A 36 5.97 7.39 -18.80
CA LYS A 36 4.69 7.47 -18.14
C LYS A 36 4.19 6.05 -18.00
N VAL A 37 4.42 5.44 -16.83
CA VAL A 37 3.66 4.27 -16.39
C VAL A 37 2.25 4.78 -16.09
N GLU A 38 1.52 4.92 -17.17
CA GLU A 38 0.09 5.01 -17.24
C GLU A 38 -0.41 3.61 -16.84
N GLU A 39 -0.44 3.32 -15.54
CA GLU A 39 -1.27 2.22 -15.03
C GLU A 39 -2.72 2.68 -15.14
N LYS A 40 -3.21 2.58 -16.37
CA LYS A 40 -4.61 2.50 -16.72
C LYS A 40 -5.16 1.23 -16.08
N THR A 41 -5.56 1.33 -14.83
CA THR A 41 -6.67 0.50 -14.31
C THR A 41 -7.91 1.39 -14.29
N GLU A 42 -8.44 1.64 -15.50
CA GLU A 42 -9.88 1.73 -15.66
C GLU A 42 -10.45 0.37 -15.25
N GLU A 43 -10.85 0.25 -13.99
CA GLU A 43 -12.15 -0.35 -13.71
C GLU A 43 -12.83 0.54 -12.68
N ASN A 44 -13.48 1.55 -13.22
CA ASN A 44 -14.65 2.19 -12.64
C ASN A 44 -15.76 1.13 -12.52
N THR A 45 -15.53 0.11 -11.71
CA THR A 45 -16.60 -0.72 -11.20
C THR A 45 -17.23 0.14 -10.13
N SER A 46 -18.31 0.81 -10.54
CA SER A 46 -19.50 1.02 -9.72
C SER A 46 -19.73 -0.26 -8.89
N SER A 47 -19.02 -0.37 -7.76
CA SER A 47 -19.10 -1.50 -6.85
C SER A 47 -20.42 -1.32 -6.13
N LYS A 48 -21.47 -1.84 -6.75
CA LYS A 48 -22.58 -2.41 -5.99
C LYS A 48 -21.92 -3.31 -4.96
N SER A 49 -21.85 -2.85 -3.70
CA SER A 49 -21.25 -3.55 -2.57
C SER A 49 -21.20 -5.05 -2.83
N ALA A 50 -20.03 -5.57 -3.17
CA ALA A 50 -19.83 -7.00 -3.23
C ALA A 50 -20.32 -7.58 -1.89
N ASN A 51 -20.99 -8.74 -1.92
CA ASN A 51 -21.76 -9.22 -0.77
C ASN A 51 -20.95 -9.14 0.54
N GLY A 52 -21.33 -8.24 1.45
CA GLY A 52 -20.66 -8.04 2.74
C GLY A 52 -19.60 -6.93 2.82
N VAL A 53 -19.33 -6.21 1.73
CA VAL A 53 -18.51 -4.98 1.71
C VAL A 53 -19.41 -3.77 2.03
N PRO A 54 -19.13 -2.98 3.08
CA PRO A 54 -19.93 -1.81 3.44
C PRO A 54 -19.82 -0.70 2.39
N ASN A 55 -20.90 0.06 2.24
CA ASN A 55 -20.93 1.27 1.42
C ASN A 55 -20.71 2.51 2.29
N PHE A 56 -19.89 3.44 1.80
CA PHE A 56 -19.61 4.74 2.40
C PHE A 56 -20.04 5.86 1.45
N SER A 57 -20.45 7.00 2.02
CA SER A 57 -20.83 8.18 1.24
C SER A 57 -19.62 9.00 0.78
N ASP A 58 -18.47 8.82 1.43
CA ASP A 58 -17.20 9.42 1.05
C ASP A 58 -16.46 8.49 0.07
N ASP A 59 -16.19 9.00 -1.13
CA ASP A 59 -15.58 8.22 -2.22
C ASP A 59 -14.18 7.71 -1.84
N LYS A 60 -13.39 8.46 -1.07
CA LYS A 60 -12.05 8.02 -0.65
C LYS A 60 -12.13 6.88 0.36
N VAL A 61 -13.10 6.94 1.27
CA VAL A 61 -13.36 5.83 2.21
C VAL A 61 -13.81 4.59 1.44
N GLN A 62 -14.68 4.75 0.45
CA GLN A 62 -15.11 3.63 -0.39
C GLN A 62 -13.94 3.03 -1.18
N GLU A 63 -13.09 3.87 -1.77
CA GLU A 63 -11.89 3.44 -2.50
C GLU A 63 -10.94 2.66 -1.59
N TYR A 64 -10.68 3.15 -0.37
CA TYR A 64 -9.86 2.44 0.61
C TYR A 64 -10.40 1.04 0.92
N VAL A 65 -11.70 0.92 1.15
CA VAL A 65 -12.36 -0.36 1.45
C VAL A 65 -12.27 -1.32 0.27
N ASN A 66 -12.46 -0.82 -0.96
CA ASN A 66 -12.32 -1.62 -2.17
C ASN A 66 -10.87 -2.07 -2.39
N SER A 67 -9.88 -1.19 -2.20
CA SER A 67 -8.45 -1.53 -2.23
C SER A 67 -8.11 -2.61 -1.20
N TYR A 68 -8.71 -2.52 -0.01
CA TYR A 68 -8.45 -3.46 1.07
C TYR A 68 -9.04 -4.85 0.76
N GLU A 69 -10.21 -4.92 0.14
CA GLU A 69 -10.75 -6.18 -0.40
C GLU A 69 -9.83 -6.80 -1.44
N ALA A 70 -9.39 -6.03 -2.43
CA ALA A 70 -8.51 -6.53 -3.47
C ALA A 70 -7.20 -7.09 -2.88
N TYR A 71 -6.65 -6.41 -1.86
CA TYR A 71 -5.48 -6.90 -1.13
C TYR A 71 -5.73 -8.24 -0.43
N ILE A 72 -6.87 -8.41 0.26
CA ILE A 72 -7.19 -9.65 0.97
C ILE A 72 -7.44 -10.80 -0.02
N GLU A 73 -8.13 -10.54 -1.13
CA GLU A 73 -8.35 -11.54 -2.18
C GLU A 73 -7.03 -12.02 -2.78
N GLU A 74 -6.11 -11.11 -3.06
CA GLU A 74 -4.78 -11.47 -3.56
C GLU A 74 -3.95 -12.18 -2.48
N TYR A 75 -3.99 -11.72 -1.22
CA TYR A 75 -3.35 -12.40 -0.10
C TYR A 75 -3.84 -13.85 0.00
N LYS A 76 -5.15 -14.07 -0.10
CA LYS A 76 -5.74 -15.41 -0.14
C LYS A 76 -5.21 -16.23 -1.31
N LYS A 77 -5.18 -15.67 -2.53
CA LYS A 77 -4.63 -16.36 -3.72
C LYS A 77 -3.16 -16.74 -3.52
N VAL A 78 -2.36 -15.86 -2.95
CA VAL A 78 -0.94 -16.12 -2.64
C VAL A 78 -0.79 -17.24 -1.61
N VAL A 79 -1.58 -17.23 -0.54
CA VAL A 79 -1.59 -18.31 0.46
C VAL A 79 -2.01 -19.65 -0.16
N GLU A 80 -3.02 -19.65 -1.03
CA GLU A 80 -3.54 -20.87 -1.67
C GLU A 80 -2.60 -21.43 -2.75
N SER A 81 -1.93 -20.55 -3.51
CA SER A 81 -0.96 -20.93 -4.55
C SER A 81 0.44 -21.18 -4.02
N LYS A 82 0.76 -20.76 -2.79
CA LYS A 82 2.11 -20.74 -2.21
C LYS A 82 3.12 -19.96 -3.06
N ASP A 83 2.66 -19.00 -3.85
CA ASP A 83 3.50 -18.17 -4.71
C ASP A 83 4.20 -17.07 -3.89
N MET A 84 5.39 -17.40 -3.40
CA MET A 84 6.19 -16.47 -2.60
C MET A 84 6.72 -15.28 -3.40
N THR A 85 6.65 -15.30 -4.73
CA THR A 85 7.06 -14.16 -5.58
C THR A 85 5.97 -13.09 -5.63
N ALA A 86 4.70 -13.51 -5.60
CA ALA A 86 3.55 -12.61 -5.55
C ALA A 86 3.39 -11.87 -4.20
N PHE A 87 4.15 -12.26 -3.16
CA PHE A 87 4.20 -11.51 -1.90
C PHE A 87 4.82 -10.10 -2.04
N ALA A 88 5.68 -9.88 -3.03
CA ALA A 88 6.25 -8.55 -3.28
C ALA A 88 5.16 -7.53 -3.66
N SER A 89 4.25 -7.92 -4.56
CA SER A 89 3.11 -7.09 -4.98
C SER A 89 2.15 -6.79 -3.83
N LEU A 90 1.97 -7.74 -2.91
CA LEU A 90 1.22 -7.51 -1.66
C LEU A 90 1.90 -6.45 -0.78
N GLY A 91 3.23 -6.45 -0.72
CA GLY A 91 4.00 -5.41 -0.02
C GLY A 91 3.68 -4.01 -0.54
N GLU A 92 3.72 -3.82 -1.86
CA GLU A 92 3.41 -2.53 -2.51
C GLU A 92 1.96 -2.11 -2.27
N LYS A 93 1.00 -3.03 -2.43
CA LYS A 93 -0.42 -2.77 -2.14
C LYS A 93 -0.66 -2.45 -0.68
N GLY A 94 0.04 -3.12 0.24
CA GLY A 94 0.01 -2.82 1.67
C GLY A 94 0.52 -1.41 1.98
N GLN A 95 1.58 -0.96 1.32
CA GLN A 95 2.08 0.41 1.47
C GLN A 95 1.07 1.45 0.94
N LYS A 96 0.47 1.21 -0.23
CA LYS A 96 -0.58 2.07 -0.79
C LYS A 96 -1.80 2.15 0.14
N LEU A 97 -2.23 1.02 0.68
CA LEU A 97 -3.29 0.96 1.69
C LEU A 97 -2.96 1.75 2.95
N GLY A 98 -1.70 1.69 3.41
CA GLY A 98 -1.24 2.51 4.53
C GLY A 98 -1.37 4.00 4.27
N GLN A 99 -1.04 4.46 3.06
CA GLN A 99 -1.20 5.86 2.65
C GLN A 99 -2.69 6.25 2.57
N GLN A 100 -3.51 5.42 1.92
CA GLN A 100 -4.96 5.64 1.84
C GLN A 100 -5.60 5.68 3.24
N ALA A 101 -5.17 4.81 4.16
CA ALA A 101 -5.66 4.78 5.54
C ALA A 101 -5.45 6.14 6.25
N GLN A 102 -4.30 6.79 6.04
CA GLN A 102 -4.03 8.11 6.60
C GLN A 102 -4.96 9.18 6.04
N GLU A 103 -5.29 9.12 4.75
CA GLU A 103 -6.20 10.06 4.12
C GLU A 103 -7.65 9.88 4.60
N VAL A 104 -8.12 8.64 4.74
CA VAL A 104 -9.52 8.36 5.08
C VAL A 104 -9.84 8.60 6.55
N MET A 105 -8.86 8.46 7.45
CA MET A 105 -9.05 8.70 8.90
C MET A 105 -9.53 10.12 9.22
N GLY A 106 -9.20 11.10 8.38
CA GLY A 106 -9.66 12.50 8.54
C GLY A 106 -11.07 12.78 8.03
N ASN A 107 -11.63 11.89 7.19
CA ASN A 107 -12.88 12.13 6.47
C ASN A 107 -14.08 11.34 7.04
N LEU A 108 -13.84 10.43 7.98
CA LEU A 108 -14.88 9.56 8.52
C LEU A 108 -15.83 10.30 9.46
N SER A 109 -17.14 10.16 9.19
CA SER A 109 -18.19 10.52 10.14
C SER A 109 -18.25 9.52 11.31
N GLY A 110 -18.86 9.91 12.44
CA GLY A 110 -18.92 9.02 13.63
C GLY A 110 -19.59 7.65 13.37
N GLU A 111 -20.63 7.61 12.54
CA GLU A 111 -21.26 6.33 12.13
C GLU A 111 -20.36 5.52 11.19
N ASP A 112 -19.68 6.17 10.26
CA ASP A 112 -18.76 5.51 9.33
C ASP A 112 -17.51 4.99 10.03
N VAL A 113 -17.03 5.65 11.10
CA VAL A 113 -15.95 5.12 11.95
C VAL A 113 -16.33 3.75 12.50
N LYS A 114 -17.55 3.60 13.05
CA LYS A 114 -17.98 2.30 13.58
C LYS A 114 -18.12 1.26 12.48
N LYS A 115 -18.77 1.62 11.37
CA LYS A 115 -18.97 0.73 10.21
C LYS A 115 -17.63 0.22 9.66
N LEU A 116 -16.66 1.12 9.48
CA LEU A 116 -15.32 0.76 9.01
C LEU A 116 -14.59 -0.10 10.04
N ASN A 117 -14.62 0.25 11.33
CA ASN A 117 -13.96 -0.55 12.37
C ASN A 117 -14.49 -1.99 12.44
N ASP A 118 -15.82 -2.17 12.47
CA ASP A 118 -16.43 -3.49 12.51
C ASP A 118 -16.01 -4.32 11.27
N TYR A 119 -15.94 -3.66 10.12
CA TYR A 119 -15.51 -4.29 8.87
C TYR A 119 -14.03 -4.70 8.90
N MET A 120 -13.15 -3.78 9.28
CA MET A 120 -11.71 -4.03 9.35
C MET A 120 -11.39 -5.12 10.39
N GLN A 121 -12.15 -5.20 11.49
CA GLN A 121 -12.02 -6.28 12.47
C GLN A 121 -12.34 -7.65 11.84
N LYS A 122 -13.49 -7.77 11.16
CA LYS A 122 -13.87 -9.01 10.45
C LYS A 122 -12.81 -9.43 9.44
N LYS A 123 -12.21 -8.48 8.74
CA LYS A 123 -11.17 -8.73 7.74
C LYS A 123 -9.82 -9.08 8.35
N SER A 124 -9.50 -8.51 9.52
CA SER A 124 -8.33 -8.90 10.33
C SER A 124 -8.43 -10.37 10.75
N GLU A 125 -9.60 -10.83 11.18
CA GLU A 125 -9.84 -12.25 11.49
C GLU A 125 -9.60 -13.15 10.28
N GLN A 126 -10.10 -12.77 9.10
CA GLN A 126 -9.84 -13.49 7.84
C GLN A 126 -8.34 -13.56 7.52
N LEU A 127 -7.62 -12.44 7.65
CA LEU A 127 -6.17 -12.42 7.42
C LEU A 127 -5.41 -13.31 8.43
N GLN A 128 -5.84 -13.34 9.69
CA GLN A 128 -5.24 -14.24 10.69
C GLN A 128 -5.45 -15.71 10.34
N GLU A 129 -6.62 -16.10 9.85
CA GLU A 129 -6.89 -17.46 9.37
C GLU A 129 -6.04 -17.83 8.16
N LEU A 130 -5.93 -16.91 7.18
CA LEU A 130 -5.07 -17.11 6.01
C LEU A 130 -3.60 -17.21 6.40
N SER A 131 -3.14 -16.41 7.36
CA SER A 131 -1.78 -16.48 7.89
C SER A 131 -1.51 -17.81 8.61
N LYS A 132 -2.47 -18.31 9.40
CA LYS A 132 -2.37 -19.67 9.99
C LYS A 132 -2.26 -20.74 8.91
N LYS A 133 -3.04 -20.64 7.84
CA LYS A 133 -3.01 -21.58 6.71
C LYS A 133 -1.67 -21.54 5.96
N LEU A 134 -1.05 -20.37 5.83
CA LEU A 134 0.28 -20.23 5.21
C LEU A 134 1.37 -20.94 6.02
N MET A 135 1.26 -20.95 7.35
CA MET A 135 2.22 -21.59 8.26
C MET A 135 2.04 -23.11 8.37
N GLN A 136 1.03 -23.70 7.72
CA GLN A 136 0.75 -25.14 7.69
C GLN A 136 1.24 -25.78 6.38
#